data_AF-A0A131YZC1-F1
#
_entry.id   AF-A0A131YZC1-F1
#
_cell.length_a   1.000
_cell.length_b   1.000
_cell.length_c   1.000
_cell.angle_alpha   90.00
_cell.angle_beta   90.00
_cell.angle_gamma   90.00
#
_symmetry.space_group_name_H-M   'P 1'
#
loop_
_entity.id
_entity.type
_entity.pdbx_description
1 polymer ?
#
loop_
_entity_poly.entity_id
_entity_poly.type
_entity_poly.pdbx_seq_one_letter_code
_entity_poly.pdbx_strand_id
1 'polypeptide(L)'
;MLAYSREPASRLQSEPVNMRCVTSLLQHTMRTVHLFHSQEPSLRLATPSGLPRSEPTVLCRMCLGVSFTNAFACRIRWAEDAACEHCGTDETIERVLCHCPQYSSQIRSFAGVFARLDDQSLSEKSILKCRGDRVSRMKATKALLKFLRATRLVERL
;
A
#
# COMPACT_ATOMS: atom_id res chain seq x y z
N MET A 1 21.15 -19.44 51.23
CA MET A 1 20.90 -18.21 50.45
C MET A 1 21.91 -18.18 49.31
N LEU A 2 21.49 -18.55 48.10
CA LEU A 2 22.34 -18.52 46.90
C LEU A 2 22.10 -17.20 46.16
N ALA A 3 23.15 -16.43 45.96
CA ALA A 3 23.14 -15.19 45.18
C ALA A 3 23.08 -15.52 43.68
N TYR A 4 22.03 -15.05 43.00
CA TYR A 4 21.89 -15.19 41.55
C TYR A 4 22.37 -13.89 40.90
N SER A 5 23.63 -13.90 40.45
CA SER A 5 24.18 -12.88 39.56
C SER A 5 23.40 -12.88 38.24
N ARG A 6 22.82 -11.75 37.86
CA ARG A 6 22.20 -11.54 36.55
C ARG A 6 23.08 -10.57 35.76
N GLU A 7 23.81 -11.11 34.80
CA GLU A 7 24.54 -10.33 33.80
C GLU A 7 23.56 -9.55 32.91
N PRO A 8 23.92 -8.34 32.44
CA PRO A 8 23.07 -7.56 31.55
C PRO A 8 23.18 -8.09 30.11
N ALA A 9 22.04 -8.49 29.55
CA ALA A 9 21.91 -8.84 28.14
C ALA A 9 22.25 -7.62 27.27
N SER A 10 23.22 -7.86 26.40
CA SER A 10 23.81 -6.94 25.45
C SER A 10 22.82 -6.36 24.45
N ARG A 11 23.07 -5.08 24.11
CA ARG A 11 22.43 -4.30 23.05
C ARG A 11 22.45 -5.08 21.73
N LEU A 12 21.27 -5.45 21.20
CA LEU A 12 21.14 -5.71 19.76
C LEU A 12 21.19 -4.35 19.05
N GLN A 13 22.38 -4.03 18.53
CA GLN A 13 22.53 -3.04 17.48
C GLN A 13 21.86 -3.61 16.22
N SER A 14 20.68 -3.11 15.87
CA SER A 14 20.09 -3.32 14.56
C SER A 14 20.84 -2.46 13.55
N GLU A 15 21.75 -3.08 12.81
CA GLU A 15 22.36 -2.48 11.62
C GLU A 15 21.24 -2.07 10.63
N PRO A 16 21.21 -0.82 10.15
CA PRO A 16 20.17 -0.38 9.22
C PRO A 16 20.33 -1.12 7.89
N VAL A 17 19.33 -1.91 7.52
CA VAL A 17 19.26 -2.56 6.21
C VAL A 17 19.38 -1.49 5.12
N ASN A 18 20.45 -1.59 4.33
CA ASN A 18 20.87 -0.58 3.35
C ASN A 18 19.77 -0.29 2.31
N MET A 19 19.31 0.96 2.28
CA MET A 19 18.24 1.49 1.41
C MET A 19 18.45 1.23 -0.09
N ARG A 20 19.70 0.99 -0.54
CA ARG A 20 20.02 0.62 -1.94
C ARG A 20 19.65 -0.81 -2.31
N CYS A 21 19.61 -1.72 -1.33
CA CYS A 21 19.29 -3.13 -1.55
C CYS A 21 17.77 -3.35 -1.75
N VAL A 22 16.94 -2.53 -1.07
CA VAL A 22 15.48 -2.59 -1.21
C VAL A 22 15.03 -2.03 -2.55
N THR A 23 15.65 -0.95 -3.06
CA THR A 23 15.41 -0.47 -4.43
C THR A 23 15.78 -1.49 -5.50
N SER A 24 16.79 -2.33 -5.25
CA SER A 24 17.18 -3.44 -6.14
C SER A 24 16.13 -4.57 -6.13
N LEU A 25 15.64 -4.95 -4.95
CA LEU A 25 14.55 -5.93 -4.81
C LEU A 25 13.26 -5.41 -5.49
N LEU A 26 12.95 -4.12 -5.34
CA LEU A 26 11.82 -3.46 -5.99
C LEU A 26 11.99 -3.34 -7.51
N GLN A 27 13.21 -3.16 -8.03
CA GLN A 27 13.45 -3.21 -9.47
C GLN A 27 13.21 -4.62 -10.03
N HIS A 28 13.58 -5.67 -9.27
CA HIS A 28 13.26 -7.06 -9.63
C HIS A 28 11.74 -7.33 -9.61
N THR A 29 10.98 -6.72 -8.70
CA THR A 29 9.52 -6.89 -8.69
C THR A 29 8.85 -6.43 -10.00
N MET A 30 9.40 -5.45 -10.73
CA MET A 30 8.78 -5.00 -12.00
C MET A 30 8.80 -6.05 -13.12
N ARG A 31 9.77 -6.98 -13.14
CA ARG A 31 9.74 -8.13 -14.08
C ARG A 31 8.72 -9.19 -13.64
N THR A 32 8.49 -9.31 -12.35
CA THR A 32 7.52 -10.22 -11.73
C THR A 32 6.07 -9.75 -11.88
N VAL A 33 5.84 -8.44 -12.00
CA VAL A 33 4.52 -7.82 -12.22
C VAL A 33 3.83 -8.37 -13.48
N HIS A 34 4.56 -8.55 -14.59
CA HIS A 34 4.01 -9.11 -15.83
C HIS A 34 3.57 -10.58 -15.69
N LEU A 35 4.23 -11.35 -14.80
CA LEU A 35 3.87 -12.74 -14.51
C LEU A 35 2.68 -12.87 -13.53
N PHE A 36 2.61 -12.03 -12.49
CA PHE A 36 1.49 -12.07 -11.53
C PHE A 36 0.15 -11.63 -12.15
N HIS A 37 0.16 -10.71 -13.11
CA HIS A 37 -1.05 -10.33 -13.85
C HIS A 37 -1.70 -11.49 -14.64
N SER A 38 -0.93 -12.57 -14.87
CA SER A 38 -1.41 -13.80 -15.48
C SER A 38 -1.97 -14.81 -14.48
N GLN A 39 -1.62 -14.73 -13.19
CA GLN A 39 -2.00 -15.71 -12.16
C GLN A 39 -3.19 -15.29 -11.28
N GLU A 40 -3.44 -14.00 -11.05
CA GLU A 40 -4.63 -13.52 -10.33
C GLU A 40 -5.46 -12.56 -11.22
N PRO A 41 -6.43 -13.09 -11.99
CA PRO A 41 -7.31 -12.29 -12.85
C PRO A 41 -8.17 -11.27 -12.08
N SER A 42 -8.25 -11.45 -10.75
CA SER A 42 -9.11 -10.73 -9.82
C SER A 42 -8.60 -9.35 -9.41
N LEU A 43 -7.36 -8.95 -9.75
CA LEU A 43 -6.71 -7.71 -9.30
C LEU A 43 -6.24 -6.80 -10.46
N ARG A 44 -7.08 -6.62 -11.49
CA ARG A 44 -6.73 -5.84 -12.69
C ARG A 44 -7.24 -4.40 -12.61
N LEU A 45 -6.41 -3.50 -12.09
CA LEU A 45 -6.54 -2.07 -12.38
C LEU A 45 -6.13 -1.81 -13.83
N ALA A 46 -6.87 -0.97 -14.55
CA ALA A 46 -6.49 -0.58 -15.90
C ALA A 46 -5.58 0.66 -15.82
N THR A 47 -4.30 0.52 -16.19
CA THR A 47 -3.33 1.63 -16.17
C THR A 47 -3.59 2.58 -17.35
N PRO A 48 -3.89 3.87 -17.11
CA PRO A 48 -3.89 4.89 -18.15
C PRO A 48 -2.55 5.00 -18.89
N SER A 49 -2.56 5.42 -20.15
CA SER A 49 -1.32 5.75 -20.88
C SER A 49 -0.72 7.09 -20.41
N GLY A 50 0.60 7.25 -20.53
CA GLY A 50 1.28 8.52 -20.25
C GLY A 50 1.45 8.87 -18.77
N LEU A 51 1.40 7.89 -17.88
CA LEU A 51 1.61 8.13 -16.44
C LEU A 51 3.11 8.23 -16.09
N PRO A 52 3.48 9.07 -15.12
CA PRO A 52 4.83 9.04 -14.55
C PRO A 52 5.08 7.67 -13.92
N ARG A 53 6.32 7.21 -13.94
CA ARG A 53 6.70 5.84 -13.51
C ARG A 53 6.24 5.49 -12.09
N SER A 54 6.15 6.45 -11.18
CA SER A 54 5.75 6.23 -9.79
C SER A 54 4.32 5.69 -9.67
N GLU A 55 3.41 6.12 -10.53
CA GLU A 55 1.99 5.75 -10.48
C GLU A 55 1.70 4.28 -10.80
N PRO A 56 2.13 3.72 -11.94
CA PRO A 56 1.97 2.29 -12.18
C PRO A 56 2.72 1.46 -11.12
N THR A 57 3.86 1.95 -10.59
CA THR A 57 4.59 1.25 -9.52
C THR A 57 3.77 1.15 -8.24
N VAL A 58 3.18 2.24 -7.73
CA VAL A 58 2.34 2.17 -6.52
C VAL A 58 1.12 1.27 -6.74
N LEU A 59 0.46 1.36 -7.89
CA LEU A 59 -0.69 0.50 -8.20
C LEU A 59 -0.30 -0.99 -8.19
N CYS A 60 0.87 -1.32 -8.75
CA CYS A 60 1.38 -2.69 -8.74
C CYS A 60 1.69 -3.16 -7.32
N ARG A 61 2.36 -2.33 -6.50
CA ARG A 61 2.65 -2.65 -5.09
C ARG A 61 1.38 -2.88 -4.28
N MET A 62 0.33 -2.12 -4.54
CA MET A 62 -0.98 -2.27 -3.89
C MET A 62 -1.65 -3.58 -4.29
N CYS A 63 -1.73 -3.87 -5.60
CA CYS A 63 -2.26 -5.14 -6.09
C CYS A 63 -1.50 -6.36 -5.54
N LEU A 64 -0.20 -6.23 -5.30
CA LEU A 64 0.63 -7.31 -4.77
C LEU A 64 0.64 -7.39 -3.23
N GLY A 65 -0.01 -6.47 -2.51
CA GLY A 65 0.02 -6.44 -1.05
C GLY A 65 1.41 -6.16 -0.45
N VAL A 66 2.25 -5.44 -1.19
CA VAL A 66 3.63 -5.06 -0.83
C VAL A 66 3.85 -3.55 -0.85
N SER A 67 2.77 -2.78 -0.62
CA SER A 67 2.87 -1.33 -0.49
C SER A 67 3.55 -0.95 0.81
N PHE A 68 4.41 0.07 0.78
CA PHE A 68 5.18 0.54 1.94
C PHE A 68 4.34 1.35 2.92
N THR A 69 3.42 0.64 3.55
CA THR A 69 2.68 1.06 4.73
C THR A 69 3.47 0.71 5.99
N ASN A 70 3.20 1.36 7.12
CA ASN A 70 3.89 1.01 8.38
C ASN A 70 3.61 -0.44 8.79
N ALA A 71 2.38 -0.94 8.58
CA ALA A 71 2.07 -2.36 8.82
C ALA A 71 2.91 -3.31 7.96
N PHE A 72 3.15 -2.96 6.69
CA PHE A 72 4.04 -3.74 5.84
C PHE A 72 5.50 -3.67 6.32
N ALA A 73 5.98 -2.47 6.65
CA ALA A 73 7.33 -2.24 7.15
C ALA A 73 7.61 -3.04 8.43
N CYS A 74 6.67 -3.09 9.38
CA CYS A 74 6.78 -3.94 10.57
C CYS A 74 6.78 -5.41 10.25
N ARG A 75 5.91 -5.86 9.33
CA ARG A 75 5.85 -7.25 8.90
C ARG A 75 7.20 -7.74 8.35
N ILE A 76 7.96 -6.87 7.69
CA ILE A 76 9.30 -7.18 7.16
C ILE A 76 10.44 -6.76 8.10
N ARG A 77 10.14 -6.37 9.34
CA ARG A 77 11.10 -5.91 10.37
C ARG A 77 11.96 -4.73 9.94
N TRP A 78 11.39 -3.82 9.13
CA TRP A 78 12.02 -2.55 8.77
C TRP A 78 11.56 -1.39 9.66
N ALA A 79 10.40 -1.53 10.30
CA ALA A 79 9.92 -0.59 11.31
C ALA A 79 9.54 -1.34 12.59
N GLU A 80 9.63 -0.65 13.72
CA GLU A 80 9.26 -1.19 15.04
C GLU A 80 7.75 -1.08 15.31
N ASP A 81 7.07 -0.09 14.72
CA ASP A 81 5.65 0.19 14.96
C ASP A 81 4.84 0.32 13.66
N ALA A 82 3.70 -0.39 13.63
CA ALA A 82 2.78 -0.42 12.50
C ALA A 82 1.81 0.76 12.51
N ALA A 83 1.73 1.51 13.61
CA ALA A 83 0.76 2.58 13.79
C ALA A 83 0.92 3.73 12.79
N CYS A 84 -0.22 4.26 12.35
CA CYS A 84 -0.27 5.50 11.59
C CYS A 84 -0.01 6.69 12.52
N GLU A 85 0.91 7.57 12.13
CA GLU A 85 1.30 8.77 12.91
C GLU A 85 0.12 9.72 13.21
N HIS A 86 -0.94 9.67 12.41
CA HIS A 86 -2.09 10.56 12.55
C HIS A 86 -3.27 9.98 13.34
N CYS A 87 -3.43 8.66 13.36
CA CYS A 87 -4.59 8.02 14.00
C CYS A 87 -4.26 6.89 14.97
N GLY A 88 -2.98 6.57 15.15
CA GLY A 88 -2.49 5.59 16.12
C GLY A 88 -2.91 4.14 15.85
N THR A 89 -3.60 3.87 14.76
CA THR A 89 -4.01 2.52 14.35
C THR A 89 -3.09 2.03 13.25
N ASP A 90 -2.87 0.72 13.18
CA ASP A 90 -2.08 0.06 12.14
C ASP A 90 -2.36 0.66 10.76
N GLU A 91 -1.30 1.23 10.17
CA GLU A 91 -1.35 1.79 8.84
C GLU A 91 -1.34 0.64 7.84
N THR A 92 -2.53 0.16 7.48
CA THR A 92 -2.74 -0.76 6.34
C THR A 92 -3.24 0.01 5.12
N ILE A 93 -3.27 -0.64 3.95
CA ILE A 93 -3.88 -0.02 2.76
C ILE A 93 -5.36 0.29 2.99
N GLU A 94 -6.13 -0.65 3.54
CA GLU A 94 -7.50 -0.40 3.99
C GLU A 94 -7.61 0.80 4.93
N ARG A 95 -6.72 0.91 5.94
CA ARG A 95 -6.74 2.05 6.86
C ARG A 95 -6.53 3.36 6.13
N VAL A 96 -5.51 3.42 5.27
CA VAL A 96 -5.14 4.64 4.52
C VAL A 96 -6.22 5.05 3.52
N LEU A 97 -6.78 4.11 2.77
CA LEU A 97 -7.74 4.41 1.70
C LEU A 97 -9.18 4.59 2.17
N CYS A 98 -9.56 4.00 3.31
CA CYS A 98 -10.97 3.90 3.70
C CYS A 98 -11.28 4.59 5.03
N HIS A 99 -10.31 4.71 5.95
CA HIS A 99 -10.64 5.04 7.35
C HIS A 99 -9.77 6.12 8.01
N CYS A 100 -8.61 6.45 7.45
CA CYS A 100 -7.67 7.38 8.08
C CYS A 100 -8.26 8.81 8.15
N PRO A 101 -8.45 9.40 9.35
CA PRO A 101 -9.02 10.73 9.51
C PRO A 101 -8.25 11.83 8.78
N GLN A 102 -6.91 11.68 8.68
CA GLN A 102 -6.03 12.60 7.95
C GLN A 102 -6.45 12.76 6.49
N TYR A 103 -7.01 11.71 5.89
CA TYR A 103 -7.43 11.72 4.48
C TYR A 103 -8.95 11.78 4.34
N SER A 104 -9.70 12.10 5.40
CA SER A 104 -11.16 12.03 5.43
C SER A 104 -11.85 12.77 4.28
N SER A 105 -11.34 13.96 3.90
CA SER A 105 -11.89 14.73 2.78
C SER A 105 -11.68 14.03 1.42
N GLN A 106 -10.49 13.47 1.21
CA GLN A 106 -10.10 12.74 0.01
C GLN A 106 -10.85 11.40 -0.04
N ILE A 107 -10.98 10.70 1.08
CA ILE A 107 -11.75 9.46 1.22
C ILE A 107 -13.21 9.72 0.86
N ARG A 108 -13.83 10.79 1.37
CA ARG A 108 -15.22 11.13 1.03
C ARG A 108 -15.39 11.38 -0.47
N SER A 109 -14.50 12.15 -1.08
CA SER A 109 -14.53 12.37 -2.53
C SER A 109 -14.31 11.07 -3.32
N PHE A 110 -13.41 10.21 -2.84
CA PHE A 110 -13.05 8.95 -3.48
C PHE A 110 -14.20 7.93 -3.37
N ALA A 111 -14.77 7.75 -2.18
CA ALA A 111 -15.96 6.95 -1.91
C ALA A 111 -17.14 7.38 -2.78
N GLY A 112 -17.36 8.69 -2.95
CA GLY A 112 -18.42 9.21 -3.82
C GLY A 112 -18.25 8.84 -5.30
N VAL A 113 -17.00 8.70 -5.79
CA VAL A 113 -16.77 8.17 -7.14
C VAL A 113 -17.01 6.66 -7.17
N PHE A 114 -16.51 5.93 -6.17
CA PHE A 114 -16.63 4.48 -6.08
C PHE A 114 -18.07 3.98 -5.94
N ALA A 115 -18.91 4.68 -5.16
CA ALA A 115 -20.32 4.37 -5.01
C ALA A 115 -21.13 4.47 -6.34
N ARG A 116 -20.58 5.14 -7.36
CA ARG A 116 -21.19 5.17 -8.71
C ARG A 116 -20.64 4.07 -9.64
N LEU A 117 -19.61 3.37 -9.22
CA LEU A 117 -18.93 2.31 -9.98
C LEU A 117 -19.21 0.92 -9.41
N ASP A 118 -19.60 0.84 -8.14
CA ASP A 118 -19.88 -0.37 -7.38
C ASP A 118 -20.94 -0.06 -6.32
N ASP A 119 -21.87 -0.99 -6.09
CA ASP A 119 -22.85 -0.91 -5.00
C ASP A 119 -22.25 -1.34 -3.65
N GLN A 120 -20.93 -1.56 -3.60
CA GLN A 120 -20.22 -2.03 -2.40
C GLN A 120 -19.65 -0.87 -1.58
N SER A 121 -19.59 -1.08 -0.26
CA SER A 121 -18.87 -0.19 0.65
C SER A 121 -17.38 -0.12 0.30
N LEU A 122 -16.80 1.07 0.45
CA LEU A 122 -15.39 1.29 0.22
C LEU A 122 -14.54 0.42 1.16
N SER A 123 -13.82 -0.52 0.58
CA SER A 123 -12.88 -1.45 1.23
C SER A 123 -11.68 -1.68 0.32
N GLU A 124 -10.54 -2.08 0.87
CA GLU A 124 -9.35 -2.41 0.08
C GLU A 124 -9.67 -3.42 -1.03
N LYS A 125 -10.41 -4.47 -0.66
CA LYS A 125 -10.86 -5.50 -1.61
C LYS A 125 -11.68 -4.92 -2.75
N SER A 126 -12.67 -4.06 -2.46
CA SER A 126 -13.52 -3.44 -3.49
C SER A 126 -12.73 -2.48 -4.41
N ILE A 127 -11.70 -1.83 -3.88
CA ILE A 127 -10.85 -0.88 -4.61
C ILE A 127 -9.96 -1.63 -5.60
N LEU A 128 -9.34 -2.72 -5.15
CA LEU A 128 -8.39 -3.50 -5.94
C LEU A 128 -9.06 -4.56 -6.83
N LYS A 129 -10.36 -4.81 -6.62
CA LYS A 129 -11.15 -5.76 -7.40
C LYS A 129 -11.12 -5.47 -8.90
N CYS A 130 -10.92 -6.52 -9.68
CA CYS A 130 -11.07 -6.53 -11.13
C CYS A 130 -12.53 -6.29 -11.50
N ARG A 131 -12.78 -5.20 -12.22
CA ARG A 131 -14.10 -4.88 -12.78
C ARG A 131 -14.20 -5.48 -14.18
N GLY A 132 -15.37 -6.01 -14.51
CA GLY A 132 -15.60 -6.69 -15.80
C GLY A 132 -15.46 -5.75 -16.99
N ASP A 133 -15.96 -4.51 -16.87
CA ASP A 133 -15.93 -3.55 -17.96
C ASP A 133 -14.68 -2.62 -17.89
N ARG A 134 -14.10 -2.34 -19.08
CA ARG A 134 -12.87 -1.52 -19.19
C ARG A 134 -13.08 -0.09 -18.72
N VAL A 135 -14.28 0.47 -18.88
CA VAL A 135 -14.58 1.86 -18.57
C VAL A 135 -14.58 2.08 -17.06
N SER A 136 -15.26 1.22 -16.29
CA SER A 136 -15.29 1.24 -14.83
C SER A 136 -13.92 0.94 -14.25
N ARG A 137 -13.15 0.00 -14.82
CA ARG A 137 -11.74 -0.18 -14.42
C ARG A 137 -10.95 1.11 -14.58
N MET A 138 -11.05 1.76 -15.75
CA MET A 138 -10.33 3.01 -16.01
C MET A 138 -10.78 4.15 -15.08
N LYS A 139 -12.09 4.26 -14.81
CA LYS A 139 -12.63 5.24 -13.86
C LYS A 139 -12.15 4.98 -12.44
N ALA A 140 -12.17 3.73 -11.99
CA ALA A 140 -11.68 3.31 -10.68
C ALA A 140 -10.18 3.62 -10.53
N THR A 141 -9.34 3.22 -11.51
CA THR A 141 -7.91 3.54 -11.49
C THR A 141 -7.66 5.05 -11.45
N LYS A 142 -8.38 5.83 -12.28
CA LYS A 142 -8.23 7.29 -12.28
C LYS A 142 -8.65 7.92 -10.95
N ALA A 143 -9.72 7.42 -10.33
CA ALA A 143 -10.16 7.88 -9.02
C ALA A 143 -9.11 7.58 -7.94
N LEU A 144 -8.53 6.38 -7.98
CA LEU A 144 -7.49 5.97 -7.05
C LEU A 144 -6.21 6.80 -7.23
N LEU A 145 -5.75 6.99 -8.46
CA LEU A 145 -4.60 7.85 -8.74
C LEU A 145 -4.85 9.30 -8.32
N LYS A 146 -6.06 9.82 -8.53
CA LYS A 146 -6.44 11.15 -8.05
C LYS A 146 -6.35 11.24 -6.52
N PHE A 147 -6.84 10.23 -5.80
CA PHE A 147 -6.70 10.14 -4.35
C PHE A 147 -5.23 10.14 -3.94
N LEU A 148 -4.43 9.22 -4.50
CA LEU A 148 -3.01 9.05 -4.15
C LEU A 148 -2.19 10.32 -4.42
N ARG A 149 -2.47 11.04 -5.50
CA ARG A 149 -1.82 12.32 -5.80
C ARG A 149 -2.20 13.40 -4.79
N ALA A 150 -3.49 13.50 -4.46
CA ALA A 150 -3.99 14.50 -3.52
C ALA A 150 -3.47 14.29 -2.09
N THR A 151 -3.13 13.06 -1.73
CA THR A 151 -2.55 12.68 -0.44
C THR A 151 -1.02 12.54 -0.47
N ARG A 152 -0.38 12.75 -1.63
CA ARG A 152 1.06 12.55 -1.87
C ARG A 152 1.56 11.13 -1.58
N LEU A 153 0.66 10.15 -1.56
CA LEU A 153 0.99 8.76 -1.27
C LEU A 153 1.60 8.01 -2.47
N VAL A 154 1.55 8.59 -3.68
CA VAL A 154 2.11 7.98 -4.90
C VAL A 154 3.60 7.65 -4.78
N GLU A 155 4.36 8.48 -4.06
CA GLU A 155 5.81 8.32 -3.94
C GLU A 155 6.19 7.33 -2.83
N ARG A 156 5.32 7.19 -1.82
CA ARG A 156 5.56 6.38 -0.63
C ARG A 156 5.09 4.95 -0.78
N LEU A 157 3.82 4.75 -1.13
CA LEU A 157 3.13 3.45 -1.08
C LEU A 157 3.61 2.48 -2.16
#